data_AF-B9FAC4-F1
#
_entry.id   AF-B9FAC4-F1
#
_cell.length_a   1.000
_cell.length_b   1.000
_cell.length_c   1.000
_cell.angle_alpha   90.00
_cell.angle_beta   90.00
_cell.angle_gamma   90.00
#
_symmetry.space_group_name_H-M   'P 1'
#
loop_
_entity.id
_entity.type
_entity.pdbx_description
1 polymer ?
#
loop_
_entity_poly.entity_id
_entity_poly.type
_entity_poly.pdbx_seq_one_letter_code
_entity_poly.pdbx_strand_id
1 'polypeptide(L)'
;MNCLQNLLKEPPIVGSRSMRRPSPLNLASGASTSSAESGAVEAGTEKSDTYSTNMTQAMGAVNSCIPSLTSSDILELTSVPFKNIVYNLAYMFWILGYSLNEGHQLLQSKRACFPKLEAIKLATADILTGLSKNSITLKWESDSCSSVEISGLDVGWGQIIPLTYNKEKRAWYLERELPEGRYEYKYIVDGKWVCNDNEKKTKANADGHVNNYVQVSRDGTSDEERELRERLTGQNPDLTKEERLMIREYLEQYVER
;
A
#
# COMPACT_ATOMS: atom_id res chain seq x y z
N MET A 1 28.46 31.52 -1.70
CA MET A 1 27.66 31.96 -2.85
C MET A 1 27.66 30.87 -3.92
N ASN A 2 26.48 30.56 -4.45
CA ASN A 2 26.21 29.87 -5.73
C ASN A 2 26.61 28.40 -5.94
N CYS A 3 25.96 27.48 -5.22
CA CYS A 3 25.72 26.11 -5.73
C CYS A 3 24.22 25.69 -5.74
N LEU A 4 23.30 26.59 -5.36
CA LEU A 4 21.87 26.27 -5.19
C LEU A 4 20.94 26.76 -6.31
N GLN A 5 21.46 27.38 -7.39
CA GLN A 5 20.61 27.89 -8.49
C GLN A 5 20.51 26.99 -9.72
N ASN A 6 21.18 25.83 -9.76
CA ASN A 6 21.14 24.94 -10.92
C ASN A 6 20.23 23.70 -10.78
N LEU A 7 19.47 23.57 -9.69
CA LEU A 7 18.50 22.47 -9.48
C LEU A 7 17.05 22.84 -9.80
N LEU A 8 16.79 24.03 -10.37
CA LEU A 8 15.45 24.54 -10.72
C LEU A 8 15.24 24.78 -12.22
N LYS A 9 15.92 24.05 -13.10
CA LYS A 9 15.58 24.06 -14.53
C LYS A 9 14.81 22.78 -14.87
N GLU A 10 13.49 22.91 -14.97
CA GLU A 10 12.62 21.87 -15.53
C GLU A 10 12.98 21.63 -17.02
N PRO A 11 12.98 20.38 -17.49
CA PRO A 11 13.07 20.09 -18.92
C PRO A 11 11.77 20.50 -19.64
N PRO A 12 11.84 20.88 -20.93
CA PRO A 12 10.68 21.37 -21.67
C PRO A 12 9.62 20.28 -21.82
N ILE A 13 8.37 20.65 -21.55
CA ILE A 13 7.18 19.84 -21.79
C ILE A 13 7.07 19.59 -23.30
N VAL A 14 7.36 18.37 -23.75
CA VAL A 14 7.01 17.90 -25.09
C VAL A 14 5.49 17.76 -25.13
N GLY A 15 4.84 18.68 -25.85
CA GLY A 15 3.39 18.73 -25.98
C GLY A 15 2.83 17.49 -26.65
N SER A 16 1.97 16.77 -25.93
CA SER A 16 1.14 15.71 -26.51
C SER A 16 0.18 16.33 -27.53
N ARG A 17 0.42 15.95 -28.78
CA ARG A 17 -0.30 16.35 -29.98
C ARG A 17 -1.80 16.07 -29.80
N SER A 18 -2.60 17.13 -29.87
CA SER A 18 -4.07 17.08 -29.95
C SER A 18 -4.50 16.17 -31.11
N MET A 19 -5.10 15.02 -30.79
CA MET A 19 -5.91 14.28 -31.75
C MET A 19 -7.28 14.95 -31.81
N ARG A 20 -7.49 15.70 -32.89
CA ARG A 20 -8.78 16.30 -33.25
C ARG A 20 -9.81 15.19 -33.41
N ARG A 21 -10.99 15.38 -32.80
CA ARG A 21 -12.21 14.64 -33.15
C ARG A 21 -12.51 14.87 -34.64
N PRO A 22 -12.83 13.83 -35.43
CA PRO A 22 -13.46 14.03 -36.71
C PRO A 22 -14.94 14.40 -36.51
N SER A 23 -15.38 15.44 -37.20
CA SER A 23 -16.79 15.84 -37.31
C SER A 23 -17.59 14.75 -38.04
N PRO A 24 -18.85 14.47 -37.67
CA PRO A 24 -19.70 13.60 -38.45
C PRO A 24 -20.24 14.33 -39.69
N LEU A 25 -20.09 13.68 -40.85
CA LEU A 25 -20.78 14.03 -42.09
C LEU A 25 -22.26 13.67 -41.96
N ASN A 26 -23.11 14.62 -42.36
CA ASN A 26 -24.54 14.43 -42.56
C ASN A 26 -24.79 13.43 -43.71
N LEU A 27 -25.67 12.45 -43.48
CA LEU A 27 -26.57 11.97 -44.52
C LEU A 27 -27.90 11.53 -43.90
N ALA A 28 -28.98 12.13 -44.37
CA ALA A 28 -30.35 11.90 -43.93
C ALA A 28 -30.94 10.63 -44.54
N SER A 29 -31.79 9.93 -43.79
CA SER A 29 -33.18 9.59 -44.17
C SER A 29 -33.76 8.47 -43.28
N GLY A 30 -35.06 8.56 -42.98
CA GLY A 30 -35.88 7.40 -42.61
C GLY A 30 -36.35 7.35 -41.14
N ALA A 31 -37.57 7.81 -40.91
CA ALA A 31 -38.26 7.78 -39.62
C ALA A 31 -38.64 6.36 -39.16
N SER A 32 -38.69 6.13 -37.84
CA SER A 32 -39.86 5.60 -37.10
C SER A 32 -39.56 5.45 -35.61
N THR A 33 -40.53 5.84 -34.80
CA THR A 33 -40.56 5.94 -33.34
C THR A 33 -40.48 4.58 -32.61
N SER A 34 -39.71 4.48 -31.53
CA SER A 34 -40.19 3.94 -30.25
C SER A 34 -39.20 4.21 -29.11
N SER A 35 -39.76 4.54 -27.97
CA SER A 35 -39.17 4.91 -26.69
C SER A 35 -38.60 3.71 -25.94
N ALA A 36 -37.35 3.81 -25.48
CA ALA A 36 -36.83 3.01 -24.37
C ALA A 36 -35.69 3.78 -23.66
N GLU A 37 -35.94 4.13 -22.40
CA GLU A 37 -34.94 4.65 -21.47
C GLU A 37 -33.83 3.61 -21.26
N SER A 38 -32.58 4.03 -21.40
CA SER A 38 -31.43 3.28 -20.85
C SER A 38 -30.45 4.28 -20.25
N GLY A 39 -30.30 4.17 -18.92
CA GLY A 39 -29.40 5.00 -18.13
C GLY A 39 -27.95 4.72 -18.49
N ALA A 40 -27.24 5.77 -18.89
CA ALA A 40 -25.80 5.76 -19.01
C ALA A 40 -25.19 5.73 -17.60
N VAL A 41 -24.47 4.66 -17.27
CA VAL A 41 -23.63 4.60 -16.07
C VAL A 41 -22.28 5.23 -16.44
N GLU A 42 -22.00 6.39 -15.86
CA GLU A 42 -20.73 7.08 -16.00
C GLU A 42 -19.58 6.25 -15.41
N ALA A 43 -18.46 6.23 -16.14
CA ALA A 43 -17.20 5.67 -15.67
C ALA A 43 -16.68 6.48 -14.48
N GLY A 44 -16.71 5.87 -13.29
CA GLY A 44 -16.07 6.42 -12.10
C GLY A 44 -14.56 6.46 -12.29
N THR A 45 -13.99 7.66 -12.34
CA THR A 45 -12.55 7.91 -12.26
C THR A 45 -12.02 7.45 -10.91
N GLU A 46 -11.23 6.38 -10.90
CA GLU A 46 -10.53 5.86 -9.72
C GLU A 46 -9.48 6.87 -9.23
N LYS A 47 -9.53 7.21 -7.95
CA LYS A 47 -8.44 7.93 -7.27
C LYS A 47 -7.28 6.96 -7.06
N SER A 48 -6.21 7.19 -7.80
CA SER A 48 -4.92 6.52 -7.67
C SER A 48 -4.18 7.05 -6.43
N ASP A 49 -4.24 6.31 -5.32
CA ASP A 49 -3.28 6.48 -4.23
C ASP A 49 -2.10 5.53 -4.46
N THR A 50 -1.20 5.95 -5.36
CA THR A 50 0.08 5.26 -5.62
C THR A 50 1.02 5.52 -4.45
N TYR A 51 1.30 4.52 -3.60
CA TYR A 51 2.41 4.62 -2.65
C TYR A 51 3.21 3.31 -2.51
N SER A 52 4.51 3.47 -2.81
CA SER A 52 5.61 2.50 -2.77
C SER A 52 5.74 1.79 -1.42
N THR A 53 5.95 0.47 -1.47
CA THR A 53 6.16 -0.44 -0.33
C THR A 53 7.62 -0.54 0.14
N ASN A 54 8.54 0.28 -0.37
CA ASN A 54 9.95 0.20 0.03
C ASN A 54 10.25 1.08 1.24
N MET A 55 10.03 0.53 2.44
CA MET A 55 10.25 1.20 3.74
C MET A 55 11.70 1.10 4.26
N THR A 56 12.60 0.41 3.56
CA THR A 56 13.97 0.13 4.07
C THR A 56 15.00 1.17 3.66
N GLN A 57 14.71 2.05 2.71
CA GLN A 57 15.70 2.98 2.13
C GLN A 57 15.57 4.47 2.55
N ALA A 58 14.74 4.80 3.54
CA ALA A 58 14.38 6.21 3.82
C ALA A 58 14.87 6.79 5.17
N MET A 59 15.58 6.04 6.01
CA MET A 59 16.04 6.51 7.33
C MET A 59 17.56 6.74 7.36
N GLY A 60 18.00 7.76 6.64
CA GLY A 60 19.34 8.34 6.77
C GLY A 60 19.26 9.73 7.39
N ALA A 61 19.90 9.89 8.55
CA ALA A 61 20.06 11.09 9.38
C ALA A 61 18.87 11.51 10.27
N VAL A 62 19.03 11.40 11.60
CA VAL A 62 19.09 12.54 12.56
C VAL A 62 19.61 12.06 13.93
N ASN A 63 20.42 12.93 14.53
CA ASN A 63 21.39 12.85 15.63
C ASN A 63 21.04 12.22 17.00
N SER A 64 22.11 11.64 17.54
CA SER A 64 22.69 11.70 18.89
C SER A 64 21.99 12.45 20.05
N CYS A 65 21.96 11.74 21.18
CA CYS A 65 21.77 12.20 22.56
C CYS A 65 20.38 12.77 22.91
N ILE A 66 19.61 11.95 23.64
CA ILE A 66 18.33 12.30 24.29
C ILE A 66 18.58 13.29 25.44
N PRO A 67 17.83 14.41 25.47
CA PRO A 67 17.13 14.79 26.69
C PRO A 67 15.62 14.96 26.43
N SER A 68 14.84 14.86 27.50
CA SER A 68 13.38 15.04 27.55
C SER A 68 12.84 16.06 26.55
N LEU A 69 12.05 15.60 25.59
CA LEU A 69 11.47 16.43 24.54
C LEU A 69 10.48 17.45 25.13
N THR A 70 10.68 18.71 24.77
CA THR A 70 9.84 19.84 25.13
C THR A 70 8.76 20.07 24.06
N SER A 71 7.72 20.84 24.35
CA SER A 71 6.65 21.17 23.38
C SER A 71 7.16 21.84 22.10
N SER A 72 8.35 22.44 22.12
CA SER A 72 9.01 23.02 20.93
C SER A 72 9.60 21.97 19.99
N ASP A 73 10.08 20.83 20.50
CA ASP A 73 10.69 19.78 19.67
C ASP A 73 9.63 19.04 18.83
N ILE A 74 8.40 18.94 19.37
CA ILE A 74 7.22 18.44 18.65
C ILE A 74 6.80 19.42 17.54
N LEU A 75 6.95 20.72 17.76
CA LEU A 75 6.64 21.75 16.74
C LEU A 75 7.65 21.72 15.59
N GLU A 76 8.92 21.40 15.84
CA GLU A 76 9.94 21.30 14.79
C GLU A 76 9.71 20.05 13.89
N LEU A 77 9.25 18.93 14.46
CA LEU A 77 8.75 17.75 13.72
C LEU A 77 7.51 18.06 12.86
N THR A 78 6.70 19.05 13.24
CA THR A 78 5.58 19.52 12.39
C THR A 78 6.00 20.57 11.35
N SER A 79 7.22 21.10 11.44
CA SER A 79 7.77 22.12 10.54
C SER A 79 8.51 21.53 9.34
N VAL A 80 9.05 20.30 9.48
CA VAL A 80 9.51 19.48 8.35
C VAL A 80 8.25 18.91 7.69
N PRO A 81 8.00 19.15 6.39
CA PRO A 81 6.69 18.95 5.81
C PRO A 81 6.25 17.51 6.02
N PHE A 82 5.01 17.35 6.47
CA PHE A 82 4.14 16.16 6.55
C PHE A 82 4.18 15.23 5.32
N LYS A 83 5.35 14.84 4.83
CA LYS A 83 5.52 14.10 3.59
C LYS A 83 5.17 12.63 3.76
N ASN A 84 5.18 12.11 4.99
CA ASN A 84 4.67 10.77 5.23
C ASN A 84 4.25 10.56 6.70
N ILE A 85 2.94 10.60 6.93
CA ILE A 85 2.30 10.39 8.24
C ILE A 85 2.62 9.03 8.88
N VAL A 86 2.96 8.02 8.05
CA VAL A 86 3.27 6.66 8.53
C VAL A 86 4.63 6.65 9.20
N TYR A 87 5.64 7.32 8.62
CA TYR A 87 6.96 7.43 9.25
C TYR A 87 6.92 8.21 10.55
N ASN A 88 6.15 9.30 10.60
CA ASN A 88 6.00 10.07 11.84
C ASN A 88 5.39 9.21 12.95
N LEU A 89 4.33 8.46 12.64
CA LEU A 89 3.71 7.57 13.62
C LEU A 89 4.66 6.44 14.06
N ALA A 90 5.39 5.84 13.12
CA ALA A 90 6.38 4.81 13.41
C ALA A 90 7.50 5.36 14.30
N TYR A 91 8.01 6.57 14.02
CA TYR A 91 9.03 7.22 14.85
C TYR A 91 8.54 7.52 16.26
N MET A 92 7.31 8.03 16.41
CA MET A 92 6.68 8.24 17.72
C MET A 92 6.57 6.93 18.50
N PHE A 93 6.15 5.86 17.82
CA PHE A 93 5.96 4.55 18.42
C PHE A 93 7.27 3.84 18.74
N TRP A 94 8.29 3.90 17.89
CA TRP A 94 9.56 3.18 18.08
C TRP A 94 10.54 3.95 18.95
N ILE A 95 10.70 5.25 18.70
CA ILE A 95 11.79 6.05 19.27
C ILE A 95 11.33 6.92 20.43
N LEU A 96 10.22 7.64 20.27
CA LEU A 96 9.79 8.67 21.24
C LEU A 96 9.08 8.13 22.47
N GLY A 97 8.77 6.84 22.52
CA GLY A 97 8.18 6.22 23.72
C GLY A 97 6.65 6.24 23.77
N TYR A 98 5.97 6.74 22.73
CA TYR A 98 4.51 6.67 22.68
C TYR A 98 4.05 5.22 22.50
N SER A 99 2.85 4.88 22.97
CA SER A 99 2.12 3.75 22.42
C SER A 99 1.64 4.08 21.00
N LEU A 100 1.36 3.06 20.19
CA LEU A 100 0.91 3.28 18.80
C LEU A 100 -0.40 4.08 18.75
N ASN A 101 -1.32 3.82 19.68
CA ASN A 101 -2.63 4.47 19.73
C ASN A 101 -2.55 5.91 20.21
N GLU A 102 -1.73 6.22 21.22
CA GLU A 102 -1.51 7.60 21.67
C GLU A 102 -0.89 8.44 20.55
N GLY A 103 0.12 7.89 19.86
CA GLY A 103 0.72 8.57 18.72
C GLY A 103 -0.28 8.82 17.60
N HIS A 104 -1.13 7.83 17.31
CA HIS A 104 -2.17 7.94 16.30
C HIS A 104 -3.21 9.01 16.65
N GLN A 105 -3.70 9.03 17.90
CA GLN A 105 -4.65 10.03 18.38
C GLN A 105 -4.05 11.44 18.32
N LEU A 106 -2.79 11.60 18.73
CA LEU A 106 -2.10 12.88 18.66
C LEU A 106 -2.00 13.37 17.21
N LEU A 107 -1.59 12.51 16.27
CA LEU A 107 -1.53 12.87 14.84
C LEU A 107 -2.90 13.28 14.30
N GLN A 108 -3.95 12.51 14.57
CA GLN A 108 -5.31 12.84 14.14
C GLN A 108 -5.80 14.17 14.72
N SER A 109 -5.43 14.50 15.96
CA SER A 109 -5.82 15.77 16.60
C SER A 109 -5.21 16.99 15.90
N LYS A 110 -4.06 16.83 15.23
CA LYS A 110 -3.37 17.90 14.50
C LYS A 110 -3.80 17.96 13.05
N ARG A 111 -4.06 16.80 12.44
CA ARG A 111 -4.44 16.71 11.04
C ARG A 111 -5.23 15.43 10.79
N ALA A 112 -6.41 15.58 10.19
CA ALA A 112 -7.13 14.44 9.64
C ALA A 112 -6.24 13.68 8.65
N CYS A 113 -5.94 12.42 8.99
CA CYS A 113 -5.04 11.58 8.24
C CYS A 113 -5.42 10.11 8.43
N PHE A 114 -4.92 9.24 7.54
CA PHE A 114 -5.23 7.81 7.55
C PHE A 114 -3.94 7.00 7.54
N PRO A 115 -3.15 7.03 8.63
CA PRO A 115 -1.90 6.27 8.69
C PRO A 115 -2.21 4.76 8.67
N LYS A 116 -1.38 4.00 7.96
CA LYS A 116 -1.54 2.54 7.84
C LYS A 116 -1.03 1.85 9.10
N LEU A 117 -1.84 1.82 10.17
CA LEU A 117 -1.47 1.23 11.47
C LEU A 117 -0.98 -0.22 11.34
N GLU A 118 -1.70 -1.04 10.57
CA GLU A 118 -1.32 -2.45 10.36
C GLU A 118 0.06 -2.60 9.72
N ALA A 119 0.46 -1.70 8.82
CA ALA A 119 1.79 -1.73 8.23
C ALA A 119 2.89 -1.46 9.28
N ILE A 120 2.62 -0.55 10.24
CA ILE A 120 3.55 -0.26 11.34
C ILE A 120 3.64 -1.45 12.29
N LYS A 121 2.50 -2.08 12.62
CA LYS A 121 2.47 -3.27 13.48
C LYS A 121 3.24 -4.44 12.88
N LEU A 122 2.98 -4.76 11.62
CA LEU A 122 3.69 -5.84 10.91
C LEU A 122 5.18 -5.54 10.80
N ALA A 123 5.57 -4.32 10.41
CA ALA A 123 6.98 -3.93 10.39
C ALA A 123 7.65 -4.05 11.76
N THR A 124 6.96 -3.68 12.84
CA THR A 124 7.46 -3.82 14.22
C THR A 124 7.68 -5.28 14.58
N ALA A 125 6.71 -6.14 14.26
CA ALA A 125 6.81 -7.57 14.47
C ALA A 125 7.95 -8.19 13.66
N ASP A 126 8.14 -7.77 12.41
CA ASP A 126 9.19 -8.27 11.53
C ASP A 126 10.59 -7.83 11.98
N ILE A 127 10.74 -6.62 12.53
CA ILE A 127 12.00 -6.17 13.14
C ILE A 127 12.36 -7.05 14.36
N LEU A 128 11.39 -7.33 15.22
CA LEU A 128 11.62 -8.03 16.49
C LEU A 128 11.69 -9.56 16.35
N THR A 129 11.06 -10.13 15.33
CA THR A 129 10.96 -11.59 15.15
C THR A 129 11.59 -12.08 13.85
N GLY A 130 12.19 -11.20 13.07
CA GLY A 130 12.69 -11.48 11.73
C GLY A 130 11.58 -11.56 10.68
N LEU A 131 11.99 -11.37 9.41
CA LEU A 131 11.12 -11.47 8.25
C LEU A 131 11.27 -12.85 7.59
N SER A 132 10.19 -13.63 7.57
CA SER A 132 10.11 -14.88 6.81
C SER A 132 9.00 -14.80 5.76
N LYS A 133 9.25 -15.35 4.57
CA LYS A 133 8.30 -15.35 3.47
C LYS A 133 7.82 -16.76 3.18
N ASN A 134 6.56 -16.85 2.77
CA ASN A 134 5.93 -18.07 2.31
C ASN A 134 5.45 -17.90 0.86
N SER A 135 5.58 -18.98 0.09
CA SER A 135 5.13 -19.00 -1.30
C SER A 135 3.61 -19.16 -1.37
N ILE A 136 2.98 -18.32 -2.16
CA ILE A 136 1.55 -18.41 -2.49
C ILE A 136 1.37 -18.52 -4.00
N THR A 137 0.35 -19.25 -4.40
CA THR A 137 -0.07 -19.38 -5.80
C THR A 137 -1.49 -18.84 -5.95
N LEU A 138 -1.65 -17.81 -6.75
CA LEU A 138 -2.95 -17.30 -7.19
C LEU A 138 -3.31 -17.91 -8.53
N LYS A 139 -4.58 -18.24 -8.73
CA LYS A 139 -5.04 -19.01 -9.89
C LYS A 139 -6.33 -18.43 -10.44
N TRP A 140 -6.36 -18.23 -11.75
CA TRP A 140 -7.58 -17.93 -12.49
C TRP A 140 -7.87 -19.02 -13.53
N GLU A 141 -8.97 -19.74 -13.35
CA GLU A 141 -9.39 -20.83 -14.25
C GLU A 141 -10.17 -20.27 -15.44
N SER A 142 -9.50 -20.14 -16.59
CA SER A 142 -10.13 -19.76 -17.85
C SER A 142 -9.15 -20.00 -19.01
N ASP A 143 -9.70 -20.47 -20.12
CA ASP A 143 -9.03 -20.64 -21.42
C ASP A 143 -9.49 -19.64 -22.48
N SER A 144 -10.48 -18.80 -22.13
CA SER A 144 -11.21 -17.94 -23.06
C SER A 144 -10.80 -16.47 -22.97
N CYS A 145 -10.15 -16.07 -21.88
CA CYS A 145 -9.59 -14.72 -21.72
C CYS A 145 -8.21 -14.60 -22.37
N SER A 146 -7.87 -13.38 -22.79
CA SER A 146 -6.63 -13.04 -23.46
C SER A 146 -5.57 -12.50 -22.50
N SER A 147 -5.98 -11.82 -21.43
CA SER A 147 -5.11 -11.41 -20.33
C SER A 147 -5.75 -11.65 -18.97
N VAL A 148 -4.92 -12.03 -18.01
CA VAL A 148 -5.27 -12.01 -16.59
C VAL A 148 -4.14 -11.35 -15.84
N GLU A 149 -4.46 -10.31 -15.09
CA GLU A 149 -3.51 -9.52 -14.32
C GLU A 149 -4.06 -9.30 -12.90
N ILE A 150 -3.20 -8.86 -11.98
CA ILE A 150 -3.55 -8.56 -10.59
C ILE A 150 -3.01 -7.19 -10.20
N SER A 151 -3.79 -6.44 -9.41
CA SER A 151 -3.33 -5.26 -8.67
C SER A 151 -3.65 -5.39 -7.18
N GLY A 152 -2.96 -4.60 -6.35
CA GLY A 152 -2.96 -4.76 -4.89
C GLY A 152 -1.78 -5.62 -4.44
N LEU A 153 -2.05 -6.65 -3.64
CA LEU A 153 -1.05 -7.58 -3.11
C LEU A 153 0.11 -6.81 -2.42
N ASP A 154 1.37 -7.14 -2.72
CA ASP A 154 2.57 -6.45 -2.20
C ASP A 154 3.09 -5.31 -3.10
N VAL A 155 2.48 -5.11 -4.28
CA VAL A 155 2.85 -4.03 -5.22
C VAL A 155 1.95 -2.79 -5.12
N GLY A 156 0.83 -2.91 -4.40
CA GLY A 156 -0.17 -1.87 -4.22
C GLY A 156 -1.10 -1.69 -5.44
N TRP A 157 -2.05 -0.78 -5.30
CA TRP A 157 -3.13 -0.55 -6.30
C TRP A 157 -2.70 0.30 -7.52
N GLY A 158 -1.48 0.86 -7.50
CA GLY A 158 -0.94 1.64 -8.61
C GLY A 158 -0.12 0.81 -9.61
N GLN A 159 0.07 -0.48 -9.34
CA GLN A 159 0.88 -1.39 -10.15
C GLN A 159 0.06 -2.63 -10.52
N ILE A 160 0.42 -3.26 -11.64
CA ILE A 160 -0.26 -4.42 -12.21
C ILE A 160 0.77 -5.52 -12.48
N ILE A 161 0.47 -6.75 -12.10
CA ILE A 161 1.29 -7.93 -12.34
C ILE A 161 0.53 -8.88 -13.29
N PRO A 162 1.08 -9.22 -14.46
CA PRO A 162 0.45 -10.20 -15.34
C PRO A 162 0.61 -11.64 -14.79
N LEU A 163 -0.43 -12.46 -14.95
CA LEU A 163 -0.37 -13.90 -14.70
C LEU A 163 0.20 -14.63 -15.93
N THR A 164 0.76 -15.82 -15.70
CA THR A 164 1.25 -16.69 -16.76
C THR A 164 0.22 -17.76 -17.09
N TYR A 165 -0.19 -17.88 -18.36
CA TYR A 165 -1.10 -18.91 -18.81
C TYR A 165 -0.42 -20.27 -18.95
N ASN A 166 -0.97 -21.30 -18.31
CA ASN A 166 -0.58 -22.68 -18.47
C ASN A 166 -1.58 -23.40 -19.40
N LYS A 167 -1.12 -23.77 -20.60
CA LYS A 167 -1.97 -24.42 -21.63
C LYS A 167 -2.49 -25.79 -21.23
N GLU A 168 -1.69 -26.59 -20.51
CA GLU A 168 -2.07 -27.95 -20.10
C GLU A 168 -3.15 -27.91 -19.02
N LYS A 169 -3.01 -26.99 -18.07
CA LYS A 169 -3.96 -26.80 -16.97
C LYS A 169 -5.14 -25.88 -17.31
N ARG A 170 -5.11 -25.25 -18.50
CA ARG A 170 -6.13 -24.29 -18.99
C ARG A 170 -6.44 -23.19 -17.96
N ALA A 171 -5.38 -22.65 -17.33
CA ALA A 171 -5.51 -21.69 -16.25
C ALA A 171 -4.31 -20.74 -16.18
N TRP A 172 -4.52 -19.58 -15.57
CA TRP A 172 -3.53 -18.55 -15.33
C TRP A 172 -3.00 -18.64 -13.90
N TYR A 173 -1.71 -18.40 -13.72
CA TYR A 173 -1.02 -18.55 -12.44
C TYR A 173 -0.13 -17.36 -12.12
N LEU A 174 -0.06 -17.01 -10.84
CA LEU A 174 0.94 -16.12 -10.26
C LEU A 174 1.51 -16.76 -9.00
N GLU A 175 2.81 -16.98 -8.96
CA GLU A 175 3.54 -17.39 -7.77
C GLU A 175 4.26 -16.20 -7.15
N ARG A 176 4.14 -16.02 -5.83
CA ARG A 176 4.76 -14.92 -5.08
C ARG A 176 5.24 -15.39 -3.72
N GLU A 177 6.37 -14.86 -3.28
CA GLU A 177 6.83 -15.03 -1.90
C GLU A 177 6.44 -13.80 -1.09
N LEU A 178 5.57 -14.00 -0.11
CA LEU A 178 5.02 -12.92 0.72
C LEU A 178 5.36 -13.17 2.19
N PRO A 179 5.71 -12.13 2.96
CA PRO A 179 5.73 -12.21 4.41
C PRO A 179 4.37 -12.58 4.99
N GLU A 180 4.34 -13.03 6.24
CA GLU A 180 3.10 -13.16 6.99
C GLU A 180 2.29 -11.86 6.93
N GLY A 181 0.99 -12.00 6.69
CA GLY A 181 0.10 -10.85 6.61
C GLY A 181 -1.13 -11.13 5.76
N ARG A 182 -1.99 -10.12 5.72
CA ARG A 182 -3.19 -10.13 4.89
C ARG A 182 -2.98 -9.21 3.70
N TYR A 183 -3.10 -9.76 2.50
CA TYR A 183 -2.89 -9.03 1.27
C TYR A 183 -4.18 -9.02 0.47
N GLU A 184 -4.77 -7.84 0.30
CA GLU A 184 -5.92 -7.65 -0.57
C GLU A 184 -5.47 -7.41 -2.01
N TYR A 185 -6.23 -7.94 -2.95
CA TYR A 185 -5.93 -7.82 -4.37
C TYR A 185 -7.21 -7.93 -5.20
N LYS A 186 -7.11 -7.61 -6.48
CA LYS A 186 -8.20 -7.77 -7.44
C LYS A 186 -7.64 -8.16 -8.80
N TYR A 187 -8.39 -8.97 -9.53
CA TYR A 187 -8.01 -9.37 -10.88
C TYR A 187 -8.45 -8.31 -11.89
N ILE A 188 -7.69 -8.23 -12.97
CA ILE A 188 -8.03 -7.49 -14.18
C ILE A 188 -8.02 -8.53 -15.29
N VAL A 189 -9.20 -8.90 -15.79
CA VAL A 189 -9.37 -9.92 -16.84
C VAL A 189 -9.86 -9.23 -18.10
N ASP A 190 -9.07 -9.28 -19.17
CA ASP A 190 -9.34 -8.54 -20.41
C ASP A 190 -9.68 -7.07 -20.16
N GLY A 191 -8.92 -6.42 -19.27
CA GLY A 191 -9.08 -5.02 -18.89
C GLY A 191 -10.23 -4.72 -17.93
N LYS A 192 -10.94 -5.73 -17.41
CA LYS A 192 -12.06 -5.55 -16.46
C LYS A 192 -11.68 -5.98 -15.05
N TRP A 193 -11.90 -5.09 -14.09
CA TRP A 193 -11.74 -5.38 -12.67
C TRP A 193 -12.78 -6.39 -12.17
N VAL A 194 -12.33 -7.56 -11.72
CA VAL A 194 -13.19 -8.64 -11.27
C VAL A 194 -12.65 -9.28 -9.98
N CYS A 195 -13.57 -9.81 -9.18
CA CYS A 195 -13.21 -10.68 -8.06
C CYS A 195 -13.42 -12.14 -8.47
N ASN A 196 -12.52 -13.01 -8.03
CA ASN A 196 -12.72 -14.44 -8.12
C ASN A 196 -13.68 -14.88 -7.01
N ASP A 197 -14.85 -15.40 -7.38
CA ASP A 197 -15.86 -15.85 -6.41
C ASP A 197 -15.48 -17.13 -5.66
N ASN A 198 -14.51 -17.88 -6.17
CA ASN A 198 -14.00 -19.10 -5.56
C ASN A 198 -12.87 -18.84 -4.55
N GLU A 199 -12.39 -17.60 -4.47
CA GLU A 199 -11.33 -17.19 -3.54
C GLU A 199 -11.92 -16.34 -2.40
N LYS A 200 -11.16 -16.19 -1.31
CA LYS A 200 -11.60 -15.39 -0.16
C LYS A 200 -11.80 -13.93 -0.59
N LYS A 201 -12.89 -13.32 -0.10
CA LYS A 201 -13.28 -11.94 -0.42
C LYS A 201 -13.48 -11.11 0.83
N THR A 202 -13.14 -9.83 0.75
CA THR A 202 -13.45 -8.86 1.79
C THR A 202 -14.96 -8.65 1.89
N LYS A 203 -15.39 -8.07 3.01
CA LYS A 203 -16.70 -7.41 3.03
C LYS A 203 -16.61 -6.16 2.17
N ALA A 204 -17.74 -5.74 1.61
CA ALA A 204 -17.80 -4.46 0.91
C ALA A 204 -17.32 -3.34 1.84
N ASN A 205 -16.43 -2.49 1.33
CA ASN A 205 -16.00 -1.29 2.04
C ASN A 205 -17.12 -0.21 2.01
N ALA A 206 -16.86 0.96 2.57
CA ALA A 206 -17.83 2.06 2.61
C ALA A 206 -18.32 2.50 1.21
N ASP A 207 -17.47 2.34 0.19
CA ASP A 207 -17.76 2.67 -1.21
C ASP A 207 -18.37 1.47 -1.98
N GLY A 208 -18.68 0.37 -1.30
CA GLY A 208 -19.24 -0.84 -1.91
C GLY A 208 -18.21 -1.73 -2.62
N HIS A 209 -16.92 -1.39 -2.58
CA HIS A 209 -15.88 -2.16 -3.24
C HIS A 209 -15.57 -3.43 -2.46
N VAL A 210 -15.52 -4.54 -3.20
CA VAL A 210 -15.07 -5.85 -2.72
C VAL A 210 -13.77 -6.21 -3.42
N ASN A 211 -12.86 -6.81 -2.67
CA ASN A 211 -11.55 -7.31 -3.11
C ASN A 211 -11.43 -8.80 -2.76
N ASN A 212 -10.58 -9.52 -3.50
CA ASN A 212 -10.06 -10.78 -3.02
C ASN A 212 -8.98 -10.53 -1.97
N TYR A 213 -8.67 -11.53 -1.14
CA TYR A 213 -7.51 -11.46 -0.25
C TYR A 213 -6.89 -12.82 -0.01
N VAL A 214 -5.59 -12.82 0.28
CA VAL A 214 -4.85 -13.98 0.78
C VAL A 214 -4.38 -13.70 2.20
N GLN A 215 -4.49 -14.71 3.07
CA GLN A 215 -3.89 -14.70 4.40
C GLN A 215 -2.66 -15.58 4.33
N VAL A 216 -1.50 -14.98 4.52
CA VAL A 216 -0.22 -15.68 4.63
C VAL A 216 0.05 -15.85 6.12
N SER A 217 0.24 -17.09 6.56
CA SER A 217 0.70 -17.42 7.91
C SER A 217 2.20 -17.64 7.89
N ARG A 218 2.87 -17.46 9.02
CA ARG A 218 4.27 -17.88 9.20
C ARG A 218 4.35 -19.36 9.60
N ASP A 219 5.27 -20.11 9.01
CA ASP A 219 5.50 -21.52 9.34
C ASP A 219 6.66 -21.67 10.35
N GLY A 220 6.56 -22.68 11.22
CA GLY A 220 7.69 -23.16 12.02
C GLY A 220 8.22 -22.24 13.12
N THR A 221 7.41 -21.28 13.60
CA THR A 221 7.79 -20.36 14.69
C THR A 221 7.64 -21.00 16.06
N SER A 222 8.43 -20.54 17.03
CA SER A 222 8.24 -20.92 18.42
C SER A 222 6.93 -20.34 18.98
N ASP A 223 6.43 -20.89 20.09
CA ASP A 223 5.23 -20.38 20.75
C ASP A 223 5.46 -18.95 21.26
N GLU A 224 6.66 -18.62 21.73
CA GLU A 224 7.04 -17.28 22.18
C GLU A 224 7.02 -16.26 21.04
N GLU A 225 7.53 -16.62 19.86
CA GLU A 225 7.46 -15.75 18.67
C GLU A 225 6.01 -15.51 18.25
N ARG A 226 5.17 -16.55 18.28
CA ARG A 226 3.75 -16.44 17.95
C ARG A 226 3.04 -15.49 18.91
N GLU A 227 3.21 -15.67 20.22
CA GLU A 227 2.62 -14.82 21.25
C GLU A 227 3.10 -13.36 21.15
N LEU A 228 4.39 -13.16 20.87
CA LEU A 228 4.96 -11.84 20.63
C LEU A 228 4.29 -11.16 19.43
N ARG A 229 4.15 -11.86 18.29
CA ARG A 229 3.50 -11.31 17.10
C ARG A 229 2.02 -11.04 17.32
N GLU A 230 1.30 -11.91 18.01
CA GLU A 230 -0.10 -11.69 18.37
C GLU A 230 -0.27 -10.42 19.22
N ARG A 231 0.62 -10.18 20.20
CA ARG A 231 0.61 -8.93 20.98
C ARG A 231 0.91 -7.71 20.11
N LEU A 232 1.94 -7.76 19.27
CA LEU A 232 2.38 -6.62 18.46
C LEU A 232 1.40 -6.27 17.32
N THR A 233 0.63 -7.23 16.83
CA THR A 233 -0.39 -7.04 15.78
C THR A 233 -1.80 -6.87 16.33
N GLY A 234 -1.97 -7.00 17.66
CA GLY A 234 -3.23 -6.80 18.35
C GLY A 234 -3.78 -5.37 18.30
N GLN A 235 -4.87 -5.14 19.04
CA GLN A 235 -5.60 -3.87 18.99
C GLN A 235 -4.80 -2.69 19.57
N ASN A 236 -4.08 -2.93 20.67
CA ASN A 236 -3.33 -1.92 21.42
C ASN A 236 -1.89 -2.39 21.64
N PRO A 237 -1.04 -2.39 20.60
CA PRO A 237 0.32 -2.85 20.75
C PRO A 237 1.13 -1.84 21.55
N ASP A 238 1.94 -2.36 22.47
CA ASP A 238 2.91 -1.59 23.24
C ASP A 238 4.25 -2.33 23.26
N LEU A 239 5.32 -1.55 23.38
CA LEU A 239 6.70 -2.01 23.33
C LEU A 239 7.36 -1.87 24.69
N THR A 240 7.97 -2.96 25.14
CA THR A 240 8.82 -2.95 26.35
C THR A 240 10.06 -2.08 26.14
N LYS A 241 10.79 -1.80 27.23
CA LYS A 241 12.04 -1.02 27.13
C LYS A 241 13.09 -1.76 26.30
N GLU A 242 13.14 -3.08 26.48
CA GLU A 242 14.03 -4.00 25.80
C GLU A 242 13.71 -4.08 24.30
N GLU A 243 12.43 -4.19 23.94
CA GLU A 243 11.99 -4.20 22.53
C GLU A 243 12.31 -2.87 21.83
N ARG A 244 12.13 -1.74 22.51
CA ARG A 244 12.52 -0.42 21.98
C ARG A 244 14.02 -0.31 21.79
N LEU A 245 14.82 -0.93 22.67
CA LEU A 245 16.26 -0.98 22.52
C LEU A 245 16.65 -1.82 21.30
N MET A 246 16.07 -3.01 21.14
CA MET A 246 16.30 -3.87 19.96
C MET A 246 15.95 -3.16 18.64
N ILE A 247 14.82 -2.43 18.59
CA ILE A 247 14.44 -1.66 17.40
C ILE A 247 15.46 -0.56 17.11
N ARG A 248 15.95 0.15 18.14
CA ARG A 248 17.00 1.17 17.96
C ARG A 248 18.29 0.56 17.40
N GLU A 249 18.76 -0.51 18.00
CA GLU A 249 19.96 -1.23 17.54
C GLU A 249 19.80 -1.76 16.11
N TYR A 250 18.60 -2.25 15.75
CA TYR A 250 18.30 -2.65 14.39
C TYR A 250 18.41 -1.48 13.39
N LEU A 251 17.85 -0.32 13.73
CA LEU A 251 17.86 0.86 12.86
C LEU A 251 19.27 1.46 12.70
N GLU A 252 20.05 1.49 13.78
CA GLU A 252 21.42 2.02 13.78
C GLU A 252 22.36 1.28 12.80
N GLN A 253 22.13 -0.01 12.55
CA GLN A 253 22.87 -0.80 11.56
C GLN A 253 22.78 -0.27 10.12
N TYR A 254 21.78 0.57 9.84
CA TYR A 254 21.54 1.14 8.51
C TYR A 254 21.93 2.63 8.41
N VAL A 255 22.32 3.27 9.52
CA VAL A 255 22.76 4.68 9.53
C VAL A 255 24.18 4.83 8.98
N GLU A 256 24.99 3.77 9.05
CA GLU A 256 26.40 3.79 8.62
C GLU A 256 26.64 3.33 7.17
N ARG A 257 25.59 3.19 6.34
CA ARG A 257 25.70 2.75 4.93
C ARG A 257 25.39 3.84 3.92
#